data_AF-A0A2A5VH88-F1
#
_entry.id   AF-A0A2A5VH88-F1
#
_cell.length_a   1.000
_cell.length_b   1.000
_cell.length_c   1.000
_cell.angle_alpha   90.00
_cell.angle_beta   90.00
_cell.angle_gamma   90.00
#
_symmetry.space_group_name_H-M   'P 1'
#
loop_
_entity.id
_entity.type
_entity.pdbx_description
1 polymer ?
#
loop_
_entity_poly.entity_id
_entity_poly.type
_entity_poly.pdbx_seq_one_letter_code
_entity_poly.pdbx_strand_id
1 'polypeptide(L)'
;MSEVEEGEEGENTSSLPGPPPNPSSIPSVVRAVGNLDLNSKVDELGFSKKTEPNINAIIEFLNEVEMPLPLSNNLSGDPQAESWLQLLMTLVVREHGHSSLPISSIEKAIGEKMNREGVELEIFLDRLWIMGRLERIYGGAEVQYSPNPSWLESQ
;
A
#
# COMPACT_ATOMS: atom_id res chain seq x y z
N MET A 1 18.48 -70.67 14.08
CA MET A 1 17.82 -70.98 12.80
C MET A 1 16.69 -69.99 12.65
N SER A 2 16.82 -69.09 11.68
CA SER A 2 15.76 -68.37 10.95
C SER A 2 16.49 -67.24 10.20
N GLU A 3 17.13 -67.63 9.09
CA GLU A 3 17.51 -66.72 8.01
C GLU A 3 16.24 -66.08 7.46
N VAL A 4 16.27 -64.77 7.23
CA VAL A 4 15.25 -64.06 6.48
C VAL A 4 15.97 -63.39 5.32
N GLU A 5 15.50 -63.78 4.13
CA GLU A 5 16.06 -63.55 2.80
C GLU A 5 16.25 -62.06 2.46
N GLU A 6 17.40 -61.76 1.84
CA GLU A 6 17.67 -60.50 1.14
C GLU A 6 16.79 -60.42 -0.12
N GLY A 7 15.88 -59.45 -0.16
CA GLY A 7 15.20 -59.05 -1.38
C GLY A 7 16.09 -58.10 -2.18
N GLU A 8 16.52 -58.51 -3.37
CA GLU A 8 17.18 -57.67 -4.36
C GLU A 8 16.26 -56.51 -4.80
N GLU A 9 16.54 -55.28 -4.34
CA GLU A 9 15.97 -54.08 -4.93
C GLU A 9 16.76 -53.74 -6.20
N GLY A 10 16.18 -54.07 -7.35
CA GLY A 10 16.73 -53.72 -8.66
C GLY A 10 16.94 -52.21 -8.80
N GLU A 11 18.18 -51.80 -9.00
CA GLU A 11 18.56 -50.45 -9.42
C GLU A 11 17.91 -50.14 -10.78
N ASN A 12 16.73 -49.52 -10.75
CA ASN A 12 16.16 -48.87 -11.91
C ASN A 12 16.94 -47.58 -12.19
N THR A 13 18.12 -47.70 -12.79
CA THR A 13 18.83 -46.54 -13.37
C THR A 13 18.05 -46.09 -14.61
N SER A 14 17.03 -45.26 -14.43
CA SER A 14 16.40 -44.54 -15.54
C SER A 14 17.42 -43.55 -16.12
N SER A 15 18.29 -44.03 -17.00
CA SER A 15 19.22 -43.17 -17.72
C SER A 15 18.38 -42.24 -18.61
N LEU A 16 18.29 -40.98 -18.22
CA LEU A 16 17.65 -39.94 -19.04
C LEU A 16 18.35 -39.92 -20.42
N PRO A 17 17.61 -39.94 -21.53
CA PRO A 17 18.22 -39.86 -22.85
C PRO A 17 18.85 -38.47 -23.04
N GLY A 18 20.17 -38.43 -23.17
CA GLY A 18 20.92 -37.21 -23.43
C GLY A 18 22.36 -37.29 -22.90
N PRO A 19 23.29 -36.46 -23.41
CA PRO A 19 24.60 -36.33 -22.81
C PRO A 19 24.46 -35.85 -21.35
N PRO A 20 25.36 -36.28 -20.44
CA PRO A 20 25.33 -35.81 -19.06
C PRO A 20 25.37 -34.28 -19.04
N PRO A 21 24.50 -33.62 -18.24
CA PRO A 21 24.50 -32.17 -18.17
C PRO A 21 25.90 -31.68 -17.82
N ASN A 22 26.44 -30.76 -18.62
CA ASN A 22 27.75 -30.19 -18.36
C ASN A 22 27.59 -28.99 -17.40
N PRO A 23 27.96 -29.12 -16.11
CA PRO A 23 27.82 -28.03 -15.14
C PRO A 23 28.66 -26.79 -15.50
N SER A 24 29.68 -26.93 -16.35
CA SER A 24 30.50 -25.83 -16.85
C SER A 24 29.76 -24.93 -17.86
N SER A 25 28.57 -25.32 -18.33
CA SER A 25 27.75 -24.52 -19.25
C SER A 25 26.83 -23.52 -18.53
N ILE A 26 26.78 -23.53 -17.20
CA ILE A 26 25.97 -22.59 -16.41
C ILE A 26 26.75 -21.29 -16.27
N PRO A 27 26.29 -20.15 -16.86
CA PRO A 27 26.93 -18.87 -16.61
C PRO A 27 26.76 -18.50 -15.14
N SER A 28 27.87 -18.26 -14.44
CA SER A 28 27.89 -17.76 -13.07
C SER A 28 27.45 -16.29 -13.06
N VAL A 29 26.15 -16.03 -13.18
CA VAL A 29 25.60 -14.68 -13.03
C VAL A 29 25.55 -14.36 -11.53
N VAL A 30 26.63 -13.80 -11.02
CA VAL A 30 26.67 -13.24 -9.66
C VAL A 30 25.94 -11.90 -9.72
N ARG A 31 24.64 -11.88 -9.38
CA ARG A 31 24.00 -10.60 -9.03
C ARG A 31 24.51 -10.19 -7.66
N ALA A 32 25.14 -9.03 -7.57
CA ALA A 32 25.44 -8.39 -6.30
C ALA A 32 24.11 -8.02 -5.62
N VAL A 33 23.64 -8.89 -4.72
CA VAL A 33 22.54 -8.59 -3.81
C VAL A 33 23.08 -7.61 -2.75
N GLY A 34 22.46 -6.44 -2.62
CA GLY A 34 22.80 -5.46 -1.57
C GLY A 34 23.35 -4.11 -2.03
N ASN A 35 23.56 -3.87 -3.34
CA ASN A 35 23.96 -2.53 -3.84
C ASN A 35 22.77 -1.61 -4.16
N LEU A 36 21.58 -1.92 -3.65
CA LEU A 36 20.39 -1.10 -3.83
C LEU A 36 20.32 -0.06 -2.70
N ASP A 37 20.79 1.16 -2.99
CA ASP A 37 20.52 2.30 -2.12
C ASP A 37 19.08 2.76 -2.34
N LEU A 38 18.21 2.40 -1.39
CA LEU A 38 16.80 2.76 -1.43
C LEU A 38 16.60 4.27 -1.31
N ASN A 39 17.48 4.99 -0.61
CA ASN A 39 17.33 6.42 -0.41
C ASN A 39 17.55 7.19 -1.71
N SER A 40 18.64 6.89 -2.41
CA SER A 40 18.94 7.54 -3.70
C SER A 40 17.87 7.26 -4.75
N LYS A 41 17.29 6.05 -4.76
CA LYS A 41 16.15 5.72 -5.64
C LYS A 41 14.87 6.47 -5.30
N VAL A 42 14.60 6.69 -4.00
CA VAL A 42 13.43 7.44 -3.53
C VAL A 42 13.53 8.91 -3.94
N ASP A 43 14.73 9.49 -3.80
CA ASP A 43 15.03 10.86 -4.25
C ASP A 43 14.93 11.00 -5.78
N GLU A 44 15.46 10.04 -6.56
CA GLU A 44 15.34 10.01 -8.03
C GLU A 44 13.88 9.93 -8.52
N LEU A 45 13.03 9.25 -7.76
CA LEU A 45 11.61 9.08 -8.08
C LEU A 45 10.74 10.25 -7.57
N GLY A 46 11.34 11.25 -6.91
CA GLY A 46 10.64 12.43 -6.40
C GLY A 46 9.73 12.16 -5.21
N PHE A 47 9.94 11.05 -4.48
CA PHE A 47 9.18 10.73 -3.28
C PHE A 47 9.87 11.31 -2.04
N SER A 48 9.11 11.94 -1.15
CA SER A 48 9.63 12.43 0.12
C SER A 48 9.97 11.26 1.06
N LYS A 49 11.08 11.36 1.79
CA LYS A 49 11.47 10.34 2.78
C LYS A 49 10.36 10.15 3.81
N LYS A 50 9.98 8.89 4.06
CA LYS A 50 8.94 8.53 5.03
C LYS A 50 9.21 9.21 6.38
N THR A 51 8.35 10.14 6.76
CA THR A 51 8.43 10.92 7.99
C THR A 51 7.08 10.84 8.67
N GLU A 52 7.01 10.65 9.99
CA GLU A 52 5.72 10.62 10.69
C GLU A 52 4.90 11.88 10.36
N PRO A 53 3.62 11.74 9.96
CA PRO A 53 2.85 12.87 9.51
C PRO A 53 2.52 13.74 10.72
N ASN A 54 2.96 15.00 10.69
CA ASN A 54 2.60 15.96 11.74
C ASN A 54 1.18 16.47 11.47
N ILE A 55 0.20 15.81 12.09
CA ILE A 55 -1.22 16.12 11.89
C ILE A 55 -1.54 17.59 12.17
N ASN A 56 -0.86 18.24 13.12
CA ASN A 56 -1.12 19.66 13.40
C ASN A 56 -0.65 20.58 12.26
N ALA A 57 0.50 20.28 11.64
CA ALA A 57 0.99 21.02 10.48
C ALA A 57 0.08 20.80 9.25
N ILE A 58 -0.43 19.58 9.08
CA ILE A 58 -1.40 19.24 8.03
C ILE A 58 -2.69 20.06 8.22
N ILE A 59 -3.20 20.16 9.45
CA ILE A 59 -4.38 20.97 9.78
C ILE A 59 -4.17 22.44 9.45
N GLU A 60 -3.02 23.00 9.84
CA GLU A 60 -2.66 24.39 9.55
C GLU A 60 -2.68 24.65 8.04
N PHE A 61 -2.03 23.80 7.25
CA PHE A 61 -2.07 23.86 5.80
C PHE A 61 -3.50 23.78 5.24
N LEU A 62 -4.29 22.80 5.66
CA LEU A 62 -5.67 22.61 5.19
C LEU A 62 -6.61 23.77 5.56
N ASN A 63 -6.26 24.58 6.57
CA ASN A 63 -7.01 25.77 6.95
C ASN A 63 -6.68 26.99 6.09
N GLU A 64 -5.49 27.03 5.50
CA GLU A 64 -5.06 28.11 4.60
C GLU A 64 -5.45 27.86 3.14
N VAL A 65 -5.61 26.58 2.76
CA VAL A 65 -5.98 26.19 1.39
C VAL A 65 -7.43 26.56 1.07
N GLU A 66 -7.64 27.06 -0.15
CA GLU A 66 -8.98 27.30 -0.70
C GLU A 66 -9.78 26.00 -0.77
N MET A 67 -11.11 26.11 -0.64
CA MET A 67 -11.99 24.96 -0.73
C MET A 67 -11.75 24.18 -2.04
N PRO A 68 -11.45 22.87 -1.97
CA PRO A 68 -11.19 22.08 -3.16
C PRO A 68 -12.46 21.95 -4.00
N LEU A 69 -12.31 21.93 -5.33
CA LEU A 69 -13.44 21.76 -6.24
C LEU A 69 -14.16 20.42 -5.96
N PRO A 70 -15.50 20.38 -5.98
CA PRO A 70 -16.23 19.13 -5.84
C PRO A 70 -15.88 18.15 -6.95
N LEU A 71 -15.83 16.85 -6.61
CA LEU A 71 -15.60 15.81 -7.61
C LEU A 71 -16.71 15.75 -8.67
N SER A 72 -16.32 15.57 -9.92
CA SER A 72 -17.28 15.49 -11.05
C SER A 72 -17.94 14.11 -11.20
N ASN A 73 -17.73 13.20 -10.24
CA ASN A 73 -18.13 11.80 -10.33
C ASN A 73 -19.60 11.60 -9.94
N ASN A 74 -20.41 11.12 -10.88
CA ASN A 74 -21.85 10.82 -10.67
C ASN A 74 -22.13 9.77 -9.58
N LEU A 75 -21.12 8.97 -9.17
CA LEU A 75 -21.24 7.97 -8.11
C LEU A 75 -20.82 8.50 -6.73
N SER A 76 -20.39 9.75 -6.64
CA SER A 76 -20.07 10.37 -5.35
C SER A 76 -21.36 10.70 -4.58
N GLY A 77 -21.44 10.27 -3.32
CA GLY A 77 -22.56 10.61 -2.45
C GLY A 77 -22.46 12.02 -1.86
N ASP A 78 -21.23 12.53 -1.76
CA ASP A 78 -20.92 13.86 -1.25
C ASP A 78 -19.60 14.35 -1.91
N PRO A 79 -19.69 14.95 -3.11
CA PRO A 79 -18.52 15.31 -3.89
C PRO A 79 -17.56 16.29 -3.22
N GLN A 80 -18.07 17.12 -2.31
CA GLN A 80 -17.27 18.12 -1.59
C GLN A 80 -16.54 17.50 -0.39
N ALA A 81 -17.19 16.61 0.36
CA ALA A 81 -16.51 15.90 1.45
C ALA A 81 -15.39 15.00 0.91
N GLU A 82 -15.65 14.33 -0.21
CA GLU A 82 -14.65 13.48 -0.84
C GLU A 82 -13.43 14.24 -1.37
N SER A 83 -13.59 15.46 -1.87
CA SER A 83 -12.46 16.26 -2.34
C SER A 83 -11.55 16.71 -1.18
N TRP A 84 -12.13 17.02 -0.01
CA TRP A 84 -11.34 17.25 1.22
C TRP A 84 -10.54 16.02 1.63
N LEU A 85 -11.16 14.83 1.59
CA LEU A 85 -10.46 13.59 1.90
C LEU A 85 -9.37 13.28 0.88
N GLN A 86 -9.61 13.48 -0.41
CA GLN A 86 -8.59 13.31 -1.44
C GLN A 86 -7.40 14.26 -1.24
N LEU A 87 -7.66 15.52 -0.89
CA LEU A 87 -6.61 16.48 -0.60
C LEU A 87 -5.75 16.01 0.58
N LEU A 88 -6.37 15.62 1.70
CA LEU A 88 -5.68 15.08 2.86
C LEU A 88 -4.83 13.85 2.50
N MET A 89 -5.43 12.87 1.82
CA MET A 89 -4.75 11.64 1.46
C MET A 89 -3.60 11.88 0.48
N THR A 90 -3.77 12.81 -0.47
CA THR A 90 -2.71 13.23 -1.39
C THR A 90 -1.53 13.84 -0.64
N LEU A 91 -1.79 14.72 0.31
CA LEU A 91 -0.78 15.36 1.14
C LEU A 91 0.02 14.30 1.92
N VAL A 92 -0.68 13.38 2.60
CA VAL A 92 -0.08 12.33 3.44
C VAL A 92 0.79 11.39 2.61
N VAL A 93 0.32 10.98 1.43
CA VAL A 93 1.06 10.06 0.55
C VAL A 93 2.26 10.76 -0.09
N ARG A 94 2.07 11.96 -0.67
CA ARG A 94 3.11 12.62 -1.46
C ARG A 94 4.16 13.34 -0.61
N GLU A 95 3.75 13.99 0.46
CA GLU A 95 4.65 14.81 1.27
C GLU A 95 5.27 14.03 2.42
N HIS A 96 4.55 13.05 2.98
CA HIS A 96 5.02 12.32 4.16
C HIS A 96 5.34 10.84 3.88
N GLY A 97 5.04 10.32 2.68
CA GLY A 97 5.30 8.92 2.32
C GLY A 97 4.51 7.93 3.18
N HIS A 98 3.40 8.36 3.79
CA HIS A 98 2.51 7.49 4.55
C HIS A 98 1.36 7.03 3.69
N SER A 99 1.08 5.72 3.74
CA SER A 99 0.03 5.11 2.93
C SER A 99 -1.33 5.14 3.61
N SER A 100 -1.41 5.36 4.92
CA SER A 100 -2.69 5.27 5.65
C SER A 100 -2.76 6.25 6.81
N LEU A 101 -3.99 6.61 7.17
CA LEU A 101 -4.29 7.37 8.38
C LEU A 101 -5.31 6.65 9.26
N PRO A 102 -5.15 6.73 10.59
CA PRO A 102 -6.18 6.32 11.52
C PRO A 102 -7.43 7.21 11.44
N ILE A 103 -8.59 6.66 11.77
CA ILE A 103 -9.87 7.39 11.81
C ILE A 103 -9.75 8.66 12.66
N SER A 104 -9.17 8.56 13.86
CA SER A 104 -9.01 9.71 14.76
C SER A 104 -8.21 10.87 14.12
N SER A 105 -7.21 10.56 13.30
CA SER A 105 -6.39 11.56 12.61
C SER A 105 -7.11 12.17 11.42
N ILE A 106 -7.91 11.38 10.69
CA ILE A 106 -8.76 11.89 9.61
C ILE A 106 -9.82 12.84 10.19
N GLU A 107 -10.48 12.43 11.26
CA GLU A 107 -11.48 13.23 11.97
C GLU A 107 -10.90 14.57 12.42
N LYS A 108 -9.76 14.52 13.11
CA LYS A 108 -9.08 15.73 13.58
C LYS A 108 -8.64 16.64 12.43
N ALA A 109 -8.27 16.08 11.27
CA ALA A 109 -7.75 16.86 10.14
C ALA A 109 -8.84 17.55 9.32
N ILE A 110 -9.95 16.84 9.05
CA ILE A 110 -10.97 17.29 8.07
C ILE A 110 -12.41 17.05 8.52
N GLY A 111 -12.66 16.53 9.73
CA GLY A 111 -14.01 16.26 10.24
C GLY A 111 -14.92 17.49 10.22
N GLU A 112 -14.44 18.62 10.74
CA GLU A 112 -15.15 19.91 10.70
C GLU A 112 -15.43 20.37 9.26
N LYS A 113 -14.46 20.24 8.34
CA LYS A 113 -14.57 20.68 6.94
C LYS A 113 -15.60 19.87 6.15
N MET A 114 -15.74 18.59 6.48
CA MET A 114 -16.74 17.71 5.90
C MET A 114 -18.08 17.76 6.64
N ASN A 115 -18.14 18.41 7.80
CA ASN A 115 -19.26 18.35 8.74
C ASN A 115 -19.63 16.88 9.08
N ARG A 116 -18.61 16.06 9.40
CA ARG A 116 -18.73 14.63 9.73
C ARG A 116 -17.76 14.24 10.84
N GLU A 117 -18.31 13.72 11.93
CA GLU A 117 -17.57 13.29 13.12
C GLU A 117 -18.13 11.97 13.66
N GLY A 118 -17.30 11.26 14.42
CA GLY A 118 -17.61 9.95 15.00
C GLY A 118 -18.21 8.97 14.00
N VAL A 119 -19.40 8.46 14.31
CA VAL A 119 -20.08 7.42 13.53
C VAL A 119 -20.40 7.87 12.10
N GLU A 120 -20.69 9.17 11.89
CA GLU A 120 -20.99 9.66 10.53
C GLU A 120 -19.76 9.62 9.63
N LEU A 121 -18.58 9.93 10.19
CA LEU A 121 -17.31 9.82 9.48
C LEU A 121 -17.00 8.36 9.16
N GLU A 122 -17.19 7.44 10.11
CA GLU A 122 -16.98 6.02 9.88
C GLU A 122 -17.85 5.47 8.75
N ILE A 123 -19.15 5.79 8.75
CA ILE A 123 -20.08 5.39 7.68
C ILE A 123 -19.66 5.95 6.33
N PHE A 124 -19.18 7.19 6.30
CA PHE A 124 -18.67 7.82 5.09
C PHE A 124 -17.43 7.09 4.54
N LEU A 125 -16.43 6.83 5.40
CA LEU A 125 -15.21 6.13 5.02
C LEU A 125 -15.50 4.68 4.57
N ASP A 126 -16.39 3.97 5.28
CA ASP A 126 -16.80 2.61 4.90
C ASP A 126 -17.50 2.57 3.54
N ARG A 127 -18.29 3.60 3.20
CA ARG A 127 -18.88 3.70 1.86
C ARG A 127 -17.81 3.85 0.78
N LEU A 128 -16.80 4.67 1.01
CA LEU A 128 -15.69 4.85 0.06
C LEU A 128 -14.86 3.57 -0.08
N TRP A 129 -14.67 2.83 1.02
CA TRP A 129 -14.05 1.52 1.00
C TRP A 129 -14.85 0.50 0.18
N ILE A 130 -16.17 0.42 0.38
CA ILE A 130 -17.07 -0.45 -0.43
C ILE A 130 -16.98 -0.09 -1.92
N MET A 131 -16.84 1.19 -2.25
CA MET A 131 -16.66 1.66 -3.63
C MET A 131 -15.25 1.44 -4.19
N GLY A 132 -14.33 0.85 -3.42
CA GLY A 132 -12.95 0.58 -3.83
C GLY A 132 -12.05 1.82 -3.90
N ARG A 133 -12.51 2.97 -3.39
CA ARG A 133 -11.76 4.23 -3.36
C ARG A 133 -10.75 4.27 -2.22
N LEU A 134 -11.09 3.61 -1.13
CA LEU A 134 -10.21 3.41 0.02
C LEU A 134 -9.96 1.92 0.25
N GLU A 135 -8.87 1.63 0.94
CA GLU A 135 -8.57 0.34 1.54
C GLU A 135 -8.62 0.48 3.07
N ARG A 136 -9.14 -0.54 3.75
CA ARG A 136 -9.24 -0.58 5.21
C ARG A 136 -8.15 -1.48 5.77
N ILE A 137 -7.34 -0.94 6.68
CA ILE A 137 -6.18 -1.61 7.26
C ILE A 137 -6.45 -1.90 8.73
N TYR A 138 -6.23 -3.16 9.11
CA TYR A 138 -6.33 -3.66 10.48
C TYR A 138 -4.92 -3.96 11.03
N GLY A 139 -4.81 -4.03 12.36
CA GLY A 139 -3.55 -4.40 13.05
C GLY A 139 -2.87 -3.26 13.81
N GLY A 140 -3.47 -2.08 13.86
CA GLY A 140 -3.06 -0.98 14.75
C GLY A 140 -3.95 -0.85 15.99
N ALA A 141 -3.71 0.20 16.78
CA ALA A 141 -4.56 0.58 17.91
C ALA A 141 -5.99 0.96 17.48
N GLU A 142 -6.14 1.43 16.25
CA GLU A 142 -7.41 1.74 15.61
C GLU A 142 -7.37 1.36 14.12
N VAL A 143 -8.55 1.31 13.52
CA VAL A 143 -8.72 1.09 12.07
C VAL A 143 -8.12 2.25 11.31
N GLN A 144 -7.43 1.95 10.22
CA GLN A 144 -6.85 2.95 9.34
C GLN A 144 -7.41 2.82 7.92
N TYR A 145 -7.41 3.93 7.19
CA TYR A 145 -7.78 3.97 5.79
C TYR A 145 -6.60 4.44 4.94
N SER A 146 -6.42 3.77 3.81
CA SER A 146 -5.45 4.11 2.76
C SER A 146 -6.21 4.47 1.49
N PRO A 147 -5.77 5.46 0.70
CA PRO A 147 -6.37 5.72 -0.60
C PRO A 147 -5.98 4.61 -1.58
N ASN A 148 -6.91 4.22 -2.46
CA ASN A 148 -6.56 3.44 -3.64
C ASN A 148 -5.80 4.35 -4.63
N PRO A 149 -4.62 3.96 -5.15
CA PRO A 149 -3.84 4.79 -6.07
C PRO A 149 -4.64 5.26 -7.29
N SER A 150 -5.45 4.38 -7.87
CA SER A 150 -6.29 4.71 -9.03
C SER A 150 -7.33 5.78 -8.74
N TRP A 151 -7.78 5.88 -7.48
CA TRP A 151 -8.75 6.89 -7.06
C TRP A 151 -8.10 8.27 -6.89
N LEU A 152 -6.84 8.35 -6.46
CA LEU A 152 -6.11 9.62 -6.39
C LEU A 152 -5.76 10.19 -7.77
N GLU A 153 -5.55 9.32 -8.75
CA GLU A 153 -5.23 9.71 -10.14
C GLU A 153 -6.46 10.18 -10.93
N SER A 154 -7.67 9.80 -10.50
CA SER A 154 -8.95 10.18 -11.11
C SER A 154 -9.35 11.60 -10.68
N GLN A 155 -8.66 12.62 -11.18
CA GLN A 155 -9.06 14.04 -11.08
C GLN A 155 -9.83 14.48 -12.33
#